data_AF-A0A2X2VT70-F1
#
_entry.id   AF-A0A2X2VT70-F1
#
_cell.length_a   1.000
_cell.length_b   1.000
_cell.length_c   1.000
_cell.angle_alpha   90.00
_cell.angle_beta   90.00
_cell.angle_gamma   90.00
#
_symmetry.space_group_name_H-M   'P 1'
#
loop_
_entity.id
_entity.type
_entity.pdbx_description
1 polymer ?
#
loop_
_entity_poly.entity_id
_entity_poly.type
_entity_poly.pdbx_seq_one_letter_code
_entity_poly.pdbx_strand_id
1 'polypeptide(L)'
;MVYDWYDKGRSRIKYRCPLVKGKIKECPHKEECSPSAYGRVIYVKPSDDLRLFTAIPRNSDLWKQIMKKRTSSERVNKRILEDYNMEQAHCRGKKRWSWWTLIHSINIHLDAQLSVSKTNLLDIIKLTANKAC
;
A
#
# COMPACT_ATOMS: atom_id res chain seq x y z
N MET A 1 20.33 -9.95 -4.60
CA MET A 1 20.73 -8.80 -5.45
C MET A 1 20.21 -7.51 -4.86
N VAL A 2 20.89 -6.38 -5.07
CA VAL A 2 20.56 -5.07 -4.49
C VAL A 2 20.31 -4.08 -5.62
N TYR A 3 19.27 -3.24 -5.46
CA TYR A 3 19.00 -2.16 -6.40
C TYR A 3 20.17 -1.18 -6.45
N ASP A 4 20.51 -0.72 -7.66
CA ASP A 4 21.63 0.19 -7.89
C ASP A 4 21.17 1.52 -8.49
N TRP A 5 20.70 1.52 -9.74
CA TRP A 5 20.08 2.68 -10.37
C TRP A 5 19.14 2.28 -11.51
N TYR A 6 18.37 3.26 -12.00
CA TYR A 6 17.52 3.14 -13.17
C TYR A 6 18.22 3.72 -14.42
N ASP A 7 18.37 2.89 -15.45
CA ASP A 7 18.88 3.31 -16.77
C ASP A 7 17.72 3.91 -17.58
N LYS A 8 17.71 5.24 -17.69
CA LYS A 8 16.69 6.00 -18.44
C LYS A 8 16.76 5.74 -19.95
N GLY A 9 17.95 5.54 -20.50
CA GLY A 9 18.13 5.39 -21.95
C GLY A 9 17.59 4.06 -22.47
N ARG A 10 17.56 3.03 -21.62
CA ARG A 10 17.11 1.69 -21.98
C ARG A 10 15.89 1.21 -21.21
N SER A 11 15.33 2.06 -20.35
CA SER A 11 14.18 1.82 -19.45
C SER A 11 14.31 0.56 -18.60
N ARG A 12 15.45 0.36 -17.93
CA ARG A 12 15.75 -0.86 -17.16
C ARG A 12 16.20 -0.53 -15.74
N ILE A 13 15.85 -1.39 -14.80
CA ILE A 13 16.35 -1.36 -13.43
C ILE A 13 17.60 -2.23 -13.35
N LYS A 14 18.69 -1.66 -12.82
CA LYS A 14 19.94 -2.38 -12.59
C LYS A 14 19.99 -2.92 -11.17
N TYR A 15 20.27 -4.21 -11.06
CA TYR A 15 20.52 -4.91 -9.80
C TYR A 15 21.95 -5.43 -9.76
N ARG A 16 22.60 -5.30 -8.60
CA ARG A 16 23.99 -5.71 -8.37
C ARG A 16 24.13 -6.75 -7.28
N CYS A 17 25.27 -7.44 -7.30
CA CYS A 17 25.67 -8.36 -6.24
C CYS A 17 25.71 -7.64 -4.86
N PRO A 18 25.03 -8.18 -3.84
CA PRO A 18 25.01 -7.59 -2.49
C PRO A 18 26.38 -7.58 -1.81
N LEU A 19 27.23 -8.58 -2.10
CA LEU A 19 28.58 -8.71 -1.52
C LEU A 19 29.47 -7.54 -1.92
N VAL A 20 29.54 -7.25 -3.23
CA VAL A 20 30.33 -6.12 -3.76
C VAL A 20 29.79 -4.77 -3.30
N LYS A 21 28.47 -4.69 -3.05
CA LYS A 21 27.82 -3.50 -2.48
C LYS A 21 27.94 -3.38 -0.95
N GLY A 22 28.58 -4.34 -0.29
CA GLY A 22 28.76 -4.35 1.17
C GLY A 22 27.46 -4.50 1.98
N LYS A 23 26.38 -5.00 1.36
CA LYS A 23 25.10 -5.23 2.07
C LYS A 23 25.07 -6.57 2.79
N ILE A 24 25.90 -7.52 2.38
CA ILE A 24 26.07 -8.83 3.00
C ILE A 24 27.57 -9.06 3.20
N LYS A 25 27.95 -9.68 4.31
CA LYS A 25 29.36 -9.94 4.67
C LYS A 25 29.97 -11.10 3.90
N GLU A 26 29.20 -12.17 3.67
CA GLU A 26 29.67 -13.40 3.04
C GLU A 26 28.66 -13.91 2.00
N CYS A 27 29.15 -14.51 0.91
CA CYS A 27 28.32 -15.10 -0.13
C CYS A 27 28.83 -16.52 -0.42
N PRO A 28 28.00 -17.57 -0.26
CA PRO A 28 28.42 -18.95 -0.50
C PRO A 28 28.86 -19.20 -1.94
N HIS A 29 28.29 -18.46 -2.90
CA HIS A 29 28.63 -18.57 -4.33
C HIS A 29 29.63 -17.50 -4.80
N LYS A 30 30.54 -17.03 -3.93
CA LYS A 30 31.50 -15.97 -4.31
C LYS A 30 32.40 -16.41 -5.46
N GLU A 31 32.85 -17.68 -5.45
CA GLU A 31 33.77 -18.23 -6.44
C GLU A 31 33.11 -18.48 -7.80
N GLU A 32 31.83 -18.86 -7.81
CA GLU A 32 31.01 -19.04 -9.03
C GLU A 32 30.41 -17.72 -9.55
N CYS A 33 30.65 -16.61 -8.86
CA CYS A 33 30.14 -15.31 -9.25
C CYS A 33 30.96 -14.69 -10.39
N SER A 34 30.55 -13.51 -10.86
CA SER A 34 31.31 -12.79 -11.88
C SER A 34 32.69 -12.39 -11.32
N PRO A 35 33.79 -12.60 -12.08
CA PRO A 35 35.15 -12.25 -11.64
C PRO A 35 35.42 -10.74 -11.63
N SER A 36 34.50 -9.92 -12.18
CA SER A 36 34.65 -8.47 -12.18
C SER A 36 34.58 -7.89 -10.77
N ALA A 37 35.46 -6.93 -10.46
CA ALA A 37 35.39 -6.13 -9.23
C ALA A 37 34.02 -5.42 -9.06
N TYR A 38 33.29 -5.22 -10.16
CA TYR A 38 31.95 -4.63 -10.15
C TYR A 38 30.85 -5.62 -9.70
N GLY A 39 31.14 -6.92 -9.72
CA GLY A 39 30.24 -8.03 -9.40
C GLY A 39 29.21 -8.34 -10.47
N ARG A 40 28.42 -9.40 -10.24
CA ARG A 40 27.32 -9.78 -11.13
C ARG A 40 26.25 -8.68 -11.19
N VAL A 41 25.85 -8.33 -12.41
CA VAL A 41 24.80 -7.35 -12.70
C VAL A 41 23.65 -8.05 -13.39
N ILE A 42 22.43 -7.77 -12.96
CA ILE A 42 21.20 -8.20 -13.63
C ILE A 42 20.41 -6.97 -14.02
N TYR A 43 19.95 -6.93 -15.26
CA TYR A 43 19.05 -5.90 -15.76
C TYR A 43 17.65 -6.46 -15.83
N VAL A 44 16.71 -5.70 -15.29
CA VAL A 44 15.30 -6.06 -15.26
C VAL A 44 14.52 -4.96 -15.97
N LYS A 45 13.66 -5.32 -16.92
CA LYS A 45 12.75 -4.37 -17.54
C LYS A 45 11.38 -4.46 -16.87
N PRO A 46 10.83 -3.35 -16.35
CA PRO A 46 9.48 -3.34 -15.79
C PRO A 46 8.38 -3.68 -16.81
N SER A 47 8.66 -3.54 -18.11
CA SER A 47 7.72 -3.83 -19.18
C SER A 47 7.41 -5.31 -19.37
N ASP A 48 8.32 -6.20 -18.94
CA ASP A 48 8.22 -7.62 -19.28
C ASP A 48 7.12 -8.29 -18.45
N ASP A 49 7.13 -8.06 -17.14
CA ASP A 49 6.04 -8.43 -16.24
C ASP A 49 6.00 -7.45 -15.06
N LEU A 50 5.00 -6.57 -15.05
CA LEU A 50 4.81 -5.55 -14.01
C LEU A 50 4.57 -6.15 -12.61
N ARG A 51 4.04 -7.39 -12.52
CA ARG A 51 3.78 -8.07 -11.25
C ARG A 51 5.09 -8.51 -10.59
N LEU A 52 5.99 -9.06 -11.39
CA LEU A 52 7.31 -9.50 -10.93
C LEU A 52 8.29 -8.32 -10.83
N PHE A 53 8.27 -7.43 -11.81
CA PHE A 53 9.20 -6.33 -12.02
C PHE A 53 8.47 -5.00 -11.97
N THR A 54 8.20 -4.54 -10.75
CA THR A 54 7.57 -3.24 -10.53
C THR A 54 8.47 -2.10 -11.00
N ALA A 55 7.87 -1.03 -11.53
CA ALA A 55 8.60 0.19 -11.93
C ALA A 55 9.44 0.77 -10.78
N ILE A 56 8.94 0.64 -9.56
CA ILE A 56 9.66 0.99 -8.35
C ILE A 56 10.36 -0.28 -7.83
N PRO A 57 11.68 -0.26 -7.64
CA PRO A 57 12.41 -1.43 -7.15
C PRO A 57 11.90 -1.84 -5.77
N ARG A 58 11.57 -3.13 -5.62
CA ARG A 58 11.09 -3.72 -4.37
C ARG A 58 12.14 -3.52 -3.26
N ASN A 59 11.68 -3.25 -2.03
CA ASN A 59 12.52 -2.89 -0.86
C ASN A 59 13.29 -1.57 -0.95
N SER A 60 13.12 -0.76 -2.00
CA SER A 60 13.58 0.63 -1.97
C SER A 60 12.79 1.46 -0.96
N ASP A 61 13.36 2.58 -0.51
CA ASP A 61 12.69 3.43 0.49
C ASP A 61 11.40 4.04 -0.07
N LEU A 62 11.39 4.42 -1.35
CA LEU A 62 10.18 4.85 -2.05
C LEU A 62 9.13 3.72 -2.10
N TRP A 63 9.54 2.49 -2.39
CA TRP A 63 8.64 1.34 -2.37
C TRP A 63 8.04 1.12 -0.99
N LYS A 64 8.85 1.18 0.08
CA LYS A 64 8.37 1.03 1.47
C LYS A 64 7.37 2.13 1.83
N GLN A 65 7.63 3.39 1.45
CA GLN A 65 6.72 4.51 1.69
C GLN A 65 5.38 4.32 0.99
N ILE A 66 5.37 3.87 -0.27
CA ILE A 66 4.14 3.62 -1.02
C ILE A 66 3.39 2.42 -0.46
N MET A 67 4.09 1.33 -0.15
CA MET A 67 3.47 0.13 0.43
C MET A 67 2.86 0.40 1.80
N LYS A 68 3.42 1.33 2.59
CA LYS A 68 2.82 1.78 3.86
C LYS A 68 1.42 2.38 3.68
N LYS A 69 1.13 2.99 2.53
CA LYS A 69 -0.21 3.52 2.21
C LYS A 69 -1.25 2.40 2.02
N ARG A 70 -0.84 1.21 1.59
CA ARG A 70 -1.74 0.05 1.39
C ARG A 70 -2.49 -0.32 2.68
N THR A 71 -1.81 -0.22 3.83
CA THR A 71 -2.40 -0.54 5.13
C THR A 71 -3.60 0.35 5.46
N SER A 72 -3.66 1.59 4.99
CA SER A 72 -4.85 2.42 5.21
C SER A 72 -6.05 1.91 4.41
N SER A 73 -5.84 1.53 3.16
CA SER A 73 -6.88 0.93 2.30
C SER A 73 -7.39 -0.39 2.88
N GLU A 74 -6.51 -1.25 3.40
CA GLU A 74 -6.90 -2.50 4.05
C GLU A 74 -7.77 -2.26 5.28
N ARG A 75 -7.45 -1.25 6.09
CA ARG A 75 -8.28 -0.88 7.25
C ARG A 75 -9.67 -0.43 6.81
N VAL A 76 -9.77 0.40 5.77
CA VAL A 76 -11.06 0.83 5.23
C VAL A 76 -11.86 -0.37 4.71
N ASN A 77 -11.22 -1.28 3.96
CA ASN A 77 -11.88 -2.49 3.48
C ASN A 77 -12.37 -3.36 4.64
N LYS A 78 -11.57 -3.53 5.70
CA LYS A 78 -11.98 -4.24 6.91
C LYS A 78 -13.24 -3.62 7.51
N ARG A 79 -13.29 -2.29 7.67
CA ARG A 79 -14.47 -1.61 8.21
C ARG A 79 -15.69 -1.89 7.35
N ILE A 80 -15.57 -1.74 6.03
CA ILE A 80 -16.69 -1.96 5.10
C ILE A 80 -17.18 -3.41 5.14
N LEU A 81 -16.26 -4.37 5.07
CA LEU A 81 -16.60 -5.79 4.94
C LEU A 81 -17.03 -6.43 6.27
N GLU A 82 -16.24 -6.21 7.33
CA GLU A 82 -16.42 -6.82 8.65
C GLU A 82 -17.25 -5.93 9.58
N ASP A 83 -16.80 -4.71 9.91
CA ASP A 83 -17.47 -3.87 10.93
C ASP A 83 -18.91 -3.53 10.54
N TYR A 84 -19.14 -3.24 9.27
CA TYR A 84 -20.47 -2.95 8.71
C TYR A 84 -21.19 -4.21 8.18
N ASN A 85 -20.62 -5.40 8.38
CA ASN A 85 -21.20 -6.69 8.00
C ASN A 85 -21.66 -6.79 6.53
N MET A 86 -20.95 -6.13 5.62
CA MET A 86 -21.32 -6.12 4.21
C MET A 86 -21.26 -7.54 3.62
N GLU A 87 -20.30 -8.36 4.04
CA GLU A 87 -20.21 -9.76 3.59
C GLU A 87 -21.45 -10.58 3.95
N GLN A 88 -22.10 -10.26 5.07
CA GLN A 88 -23.31 -10.92 5.55
C GLN A 88 -24.59 -10.32 4.95
N ALA A 89 -24.52 -9.17 4.28
CA ALA A 89 -25.68 -8.51 3.69
C ALA A 89 -26.31 -9.28 2.50
N HIS A 90 -25.70 -10.40 2.07
CA HIS A 90 -26.14 -11.28 0.99
C HIS A 90 -26.54 -10.56 -0.32
N CYS A 91 -25.98 -9.36 -0.54
CA CYS A 91 -26.22 -8.61 -1.76
C CYS A 91 -25.42 -9.27 -2.89
N ARG A 92 -26.06 -9.70 -3.98
CA ARG A 92 -25.36 -10.27 -5.15
C ARG A 92 -25.24 -9.31 -6.33
N GLY A 93 -26.01 -8.22 -6.34
CA GLY A 93 -26.05 -7.26 -7.45
C GLY A 93 -24.99 -6.17 -7.33
N LYS A 94 -24.25 -5.91 -8.42
CA LYS A 94 -23.23 -4.84 -8.49
C LYS A 94 -23.77 -3.46 -8.07
N LYS A 95 -25.02 -3.13 -8.47
CA LYS A 95 -25.67 -1.86 -8.10
C LYS A 95 -25.92 -1.74 -6.58
N ARG A 96 -26.37 -2.82 -5.94
CA ARG A 96 -26.60 -2.85 -4.48
C ARG A 96 -25.28 -2.82 -3.72
N TRP A 97 -24.27 -3.54 -4.20
CA TRP A 97 -22.91 -3.47 -3.67
C TRP A 97 -22.40 -2.03 -3.67
N SER A 98 -22.42 -1.34 -4.83
CA SER A 98 -21.87 0.02 -4.89
C SER A 98 -22.65 1.01 -4.01
N TRP A 99 -23.98 0.87 -3.92
CA TRP A 99 -24.81 1.69 -3.05
C TRP A 99 -24.45 1.52 -1.57
N TRP A 100 -24.35 0.28 -1.10
CA TRP A 100 -24.00 0.00 0.30
C TRP A 100 -22.56 0.43 0.61
N THR A 101 -21.59 0.12 -0.27
CA THR A 101 -20.21 0.58 -0.09
C THR A 101 -20.11 2.09 0.02
N LEU A 102 -20.93 2.86 -0.73
CA LEU A 102 -21.00 4.31 -0.61
C LEU A 102 -21.49 4.75 0.77
N ILE A 103 -22.61 4.19 1.26
CA ILE A 103 -23.17 4.51 2.59
C ILE A 103 -22.15 4.18 3.69
N HIS A 104 -21.55 2.98 3.65
CA HIS A 104 -20.53 2.59 4.62
C HIS A 104 -19.32 3.53 4.58
N SER A 105 -18.90 3.98 3.40
CA SER A 105 -17.79 4.93 3.27
C SER A 105 -18.12 6.28 3.92
N ILE A 106 -19.35 6.79 3.74
CA ILE A 106 -19.82 8.02 4.40
C ILE A 106 -19.80 7.83 5.93
N ASN A 107 -20.28 6.69 6.43
CA ASN A 107 -20.29 6.41 7.86
C ASN A 107 -18.87 6.29 8.44
N ILE A 108 -17.92 5.71 7.71
CA ILE A 108 -16.50 5.68 8.13
C ILE A 108 -15.94 7.09 8.29
N HIS A 109 -16.28 8.01 7.38
CA HIS A 109 -15.88 9.41 7.50
C HIS A 109 -16.56 10.11 8.68
N LEU A 110 -17.83 9.84 8.92
CA LEU A 110 -18.57 10.38 10.06
C LEU A 110 -17.97 9.91 11.39
N ASP A 111 -17.68 8.61 11.53
CA ASP A 111 -17.00 8.05 12.71
C ASP A 111 -15.65 8.71 12.97
N ALA A 112 -14.87 8.93 11.90
CA ALA A 112 -13.59 9.60 11.99
C ALA A 112 -13.76 11.06 12.46
N GLN A 113 -14.76 11.78 11.97
CA GLN A 113 -15.06 13.15 12.41
C GLN A 113 -15.47 13.18 13.88
N LEU A 114 -16.36 12.28 14.31
CA LEU A 114 -16.80 12.15 15.70
C LEU A 114 -15.62 11.85 16.63
N SER A 115 -14.69 10.99 16.21
CA SER A 115 -13.48 10.67 16.99
C SER A 115 -12.57 11.89 17.23
N VAL A 116 -12.58 12.86 16.31
CA VAL A 116 -11.77 14.08 16.40
C VAL A 116 -12.51 15.18 17.17
N SER A 117 -13.80 15.37 16.91
CA SER A 117 -14.58 16.47 17.49
C SER A 117 -14.89 16.28 18.97
N LYS A 118 -14.87 15.03 19.50
CA LYS A 118 -15.30 14.70 20.87
C LYS A 118 -16.67 15.27 21.26
N THR A 119 -17.49 15.60 20.28
CA THR A 119 -18.86 16.10 20.49
C THR A 119 -19.79 14.91 20.49
N ASN A 120 -20.56 14.71 21.56
CA ASN A 120 -21.63 13.72 21.50
C ASN A 120 -22.75 14.25 20.62
N LEU A 121 -23.28 13.39 19.75
CA LEU A 121 -24.47 13.71 18.95
C LEU A 121 -25.63 14.17 19.85
N LEU A 122 -25.75 13.57 21.03
CA LEU A 122 -26.72 13.94 22.05
C LEU A 122 -26.57 15.38 22.54
N ASP A 123 -25.34 15.89 22.63
CA ASP A 123 -25.09 17.26 23.08
C ASP A 123 -25.48 18.27 21.99
N ILE A 124 -25.25 17.92 20.72
CA ILE A 124 -25.68 18.74 19.58
C ILE A 124 -27.21 18.77 19.48
N ILE A 125 -27.88 17.62 19.61
CA ILE A 125 -29.35 17.53 19.58
C ILE A 125 -29.96 18.31 20.74
N LYS A 126 -29.38 18.23 21.95
CA LYS A 126 -29.82 19.04 23.10
C LYS A 126 -29.63 20.54 22.84
N LEU A 127 -28.50 20.95 22.25
CA LEU A 127 -28.24 22.35 21.91
C LEU A 127 -29.18 22.89 20.84
N THR A 128 -29.57 22.09 19.83
CA THR A 128 -30.53 22.50 18.81
C THR A 128 -31.96 22.49 19.32
N ALA A 129 -32.34 21.52 20.16
CA ALA A 129 -33.64 21.49 20.83
C ALA A 129 -33.85 22.70 21.75
N ASN A 130 -32.82 23.10 22.51
CA ASN A 130 -32.87 24.27 23.39
C ASN A 130 -32.84 25.62 22.63
N LYS A 131 -32.48 25.64 21.35
CA LYS A 131 -32.51 26.85 20.50
C LYS A 131 -33.83 27.02 19.72
N ALA A 132 -34.64 25.98 19.66
CA ALA A 132 -35.93 25.99 18.96
C ALA A 132 -37.11 26.38 19.87
N CYS A 133 -36.85 26.59 21.16
CA CYS A 133 -37.76 27.13 22.16
C CYS A 133 -37.30 28.55 22.52
#